data_AF-A0A945LGJ4-F1
#
_entry.id   AF-A0A945LGJ4-F1
#
_cell.length_a   1.000
_cell.length_b   1.000
_cell.length_c   1.000
_cell.angle_alpha   90.00
_cell.angle_beta   90.00
_cell.angle_gamma   90.00
#
_symmetry.space_group_name_H-M   'P 1'
#
loop_
_entity.id
_entity.type
_entity.pdbx_description
1 polymer ?
#
loop_
_entity_poly.entity_id
_entity_poly.type
_entity_poly.pdbx_seq_one_letter_code
_entity_poly.pdbx_strand_id
1 'polypeptide(L)'
;MPFSHVVDVTPSKIELLKGATYRPLLTSYIPRLFWKSKPTEQLGNEFGHRYSLMHHTDHQSSLNVPWVTELYANFGFTGLFLGMTLFGAGMAMFSQFLTGMDRTEIGSAVAIAVLVPLSFPESNFSLMVGSILPLLICLWIYFRVAFLLPIPAASAPENMSLKSD
;
A
#
# COMPACT_ATOMS: atom_id res chain seq x y z
N MET A 1 18.02 6.20 -6.77
CA MET A 1 19.14 5.48 -7.43
C MET A 1 18.74 4.22 -8.22
N PRO A 2 17.66 3.46 -7.95
CA PRO A 2 17.39 2.24 -8.75
C PRO A 2 16.82 2.50 -10.16
N PHE A 3 16.05 3.57 -10.38
CA PHE A 3 15.35 3.77 -11.66
C PHE A 3 16.27 3.95 -12.88
N SER A 4 17.24 4.87 -12.81
CA SER A 4 18.16 5.12 -13.93
C SER A 4 18.95 3.88 -14.30
N HIS A 5 19.50 3.18 -13.29
CA HIS A 5 20.20 1.92 -13.51
C HIS A 5 19.31 0.89 -14.21
N VAL A 6 18.05 0.74 -13.77
CA VAL A 6 17.10 -0.19 -14.39
C VAL A 6 16.84 0.20 -15.84
N VAL A 7 16.69 1.48 -16.16
CA VAL A 7 16.53 1.97 -17.54
C VAL A 7 17.76 1.66 -18.41
N ASP A 8 18.96 1.83 -17.86
CA ASP A 8 20.20 1.64 -18.61
C ASP A 8 20.44 0.17 -19.01
N VAL A 9 20.01 -0.77 -18.16
CA VAL A 9 20.26 -2.20 -18.35
C VAL A 9 19.05 -2.97 -18.89
N THR A 10 17.85 -2.40 -18.89
CA THR A 10 16.62 -3.03 -19.39
C THR A 10 16.07 -2.24 -20.57
N PRO A 11 15.77 -2.87 -21.73
CA PRO A 11 15.74 -4.32 -21.97
C PRO A 11 17.06 -4.91 -22.50
N SER A 12 18.13 -4.11 -22.60
CA SER A 12 19.36 -4.46 -23.33
C SER A 12 20.16 -5.62 -22.73
N LYS A 13 20.30 -5.66 -21.40
CA LYS A 13 21.03 -6.70 -20.64
C LYS A 13 20.09 -7.58 -19.82
N ILE A 14 19.06 -6.98 -19.22
CA ILE A 14 18.07 -7.66 -18.40
C ILE A 14 16.73 -7.60 -19.12
N GLU A 15 16.17 -8.76 -19.43
CA GLU A 15 14.86 -8.87 -20.06
C GLU A 15 13.73 -8.32 -19.16
N LEU A 16 12.70 -7.79 -19.83
CA LEU A 16 11.45 -7.36 -19.20
C LEU A 16 10.80 -8.49 -18.40
N LEU A 17 10.29 -8.15 -17.22
CA LEU A 17 9.67 -9.09 -16.29
C LEU A 17 8.26 -9.54 -16.71
N LYS A 18 7.64 -8.86 -17.69
CA LYS A 18 6.36 -9.24 -18.30
C LYS A 18 5.23 -9.49 -17.29
N GLY A 19 5.19 -8.70 -16.23
CA GLY A 19 4.18 -8.75 -15.19
C GLY A 19 4.45 -9.75 -14.06
N ALA A 20 5.61 -10.40 -14.02
CA ALA A 20 5.94 -11.37 -12.98
C ALA A 20 5.82 -10.79 -11.56
N THR A 21 6.14 -9.51 -11.38
CA THR A 21 6.10 -8.83 -10.08
C THR A 21 4.68 -8.62 -9.54
N TYR A 22 3.65 -8.73 -10.40
CA TYR A 22 2.26 -8.55 -10.02
C TYR A 22 1.57 -9.86 -9.62
N ARG A 23 2.20 -11.02 -9.83
CA ARG A 23 1.64 -12.33 -9.45
C ARG A 23 1.21 -12.41 -7.98
N PRO A 24 1.95 -11.83 -7.01
CA PRO A 24 1.56 -11.91 -5.61
C PRO A 24 0.21 -11.26 -5.30
N LEU A 25 -0.23 -10.25 -6.08
CA LEU A 25 -1.55 -9.61 -5.91
C LEU A 25 -2.70 -10.62 -5.84
N LEU A 26 -2.64 -11.67 -6.67
CA LEU A 26 -3.65 -12.72 -6.72
C LEU A 26 -3.74 -13.52 -5.41
N THR A 27 -2.63 -13.58 -4.67
CA THR A 27 -2.54 -14.29 -3.39
C THR A 27 -2.64 -13.35 -2.18
N SER A 28 -2.35 -12.05 -2.34
CA SER A 28 -2.23 -11.07 -1.25
C SER A 28 -3.48 -11.00 -0.37
N TYR A 29 -4.67 -11.10 -0.97
CA TYR A 29 -5.94 -10.97 -0.27
C TYR A 29 -6.31 -12.14 0.65
N ILE A 30 -5.62 -13.29 0.53
CA ILE A 30 -5.89 -14.47 1.37
C ILE A 30 -5.06 -14.37 2.65
N PRO A 31 -5.67 -14.27 3.85
CA PRO A 31 -4.95 -14.27 5.11
C PRO A 31 -4.17 -15.58 5.32
N ARG A 32 -2.98 -15.49 5.92
CA ARG A 32 -2.14 -16.66 6.24
C ARG A 32 -2.81 -17.64 7.21
N LEU A 33 -3.83 -17.19 7.94
CA LEU A 33 -4.67 -18.05 8.79
C LEU A 33 -5.34 -19.16 7.96
N PHE A 34 -5.81 -18.84 6.75
CA PHE A 34 -6.50 -19.78 5.85
C PHE A 34 -5.55 -20.48 4.88
N TRP A 35 -4.41 -19.87 4.54
CA TRP A 35 -3.40 -20.47 3.66
C TRP A 35 -2.01 -20.40 4.26
N LYS A 36 -1.67 -21.42 5.07
CA LYS A 36 -0.38 -21.49 5.77
C LYS A 36 0.82 -21.56 4.81
N SER A 37 0.68 -22.26 3.68
CA SER A 37 1.71 -22.40 2.64
C SER A 37 1.70 -21.26 1.61
N LYS A 38 1.02 -20.14 1.89
CA LYS A 38 1.01 -18.96 1.02
C LYS A 38 2.44 -18.48 0.76
N PRO A 39 2.83 -18.24 -0.52
CA PRO A 39 4.13 -17.69 -0.86
C PRO A 39 4.47 -16.42 -0.07
N THR A 40 5.75 -16.23 0.21
CA THR A 40 6.27 -14.97 0.77
C THR A 40 6.60 -14.02 -0.37
N GLU A 41 6.23 -12.74 -0.18
CA GLU A 41 6.62 -11.68 -1.10
C GLU A 41 8.11 -11.40 -0.88
N GLN A 42 8.94 -11.73 -1.88
CA GLN A 42 10.40 -11.55 -1.83
C GLN A 42 10.89 -10.62 -2.94
N LEU A 43 9.99 -9.91 -3.62
CA LEU A 43 10.29 -9.09 -4.78
C LEU A 43 11.45 -8.12 -4.56
N GLY A 44 11.50 -7.41 -3.42
CA GLY A 44 12.57 -6.47 -3.16
C GLY A 44 13.96 -7.11 -3.07
N ASN A 45 14.03 -8.34 -2.55
CA ASN A 45 15.27 -9.10 -2.51
C ASN A 45 15.66 -9.62 -3.91
N GLU A 46 14.71 -10.27 -4.58
CA GLU A 46 14.87 -10.81 -5.94
C GLU A 46 15.28 -9.71 -6.93
N PHE A 47 14.66 -8.53 -6.83
CA PHE A 47 14.96 -7.38 -7.66
C PHE A 47 16.38 -6.88 -7.42
N GLY A 48 16.82 -6.79 -6.16
CA GLY A 48 18.17 -6.35 -5.84
C GLY A 48 19.25 -7.30 -6.35
N HIS A 49 19.04 -8.62 -6.27
CA HIS A 49 19.96 -9.58 -6.89
C HIS A 49 19.94 -9.50 -8.42
N ARG A 50 18.75 -9.42 -9.03
CA ARG A 50 18.60 -9.40 -10.50
C ARG A 50 19.31 -8.20 -11.13
N TYR A 51 19.22 -7.03 -10.51
CA TYR A 51 19.87 -5.81 -10.98
C TYR A 51 21.26 -5.59 -10.37
N SER A 52 21.80 -6.57 -9.62
CA SER A 52 23.11 -6.46 -8.94
C SER A 52 23.22 -5.22 -8.03
N LEU A 53 22.10 -4.82 -7.43
CA LEU A 53 22.01 -3.72 -6.47
C LEU A 53 22.25 -4.19 -5.02
N MET A 54 22.31 -5.50 -4.81
CA MET A 54 22.66 -6.12 -3.54
C MET A 54 23.72 -7.20 -3.73
N HIS A 55 24.46 -7.49 -2.65
CA HIS A 55 25.42 -8.57 -2.64
C HIS A 55 24.73 -9.91 -2.89
N HIS A 56 25.34 -10.81 -3.65
CA HIS A 56 24.73 -12.07 -4.08
C HIS A 56 24.36 -13.02 -2.92
N THR A 57 24.98 -12.86 -1.75
CA THR A 57 24.67 -13.64 -0.54
C THR A 57 23.71 -12.95 0.43
N ASP A 58 23.28 -11.71 0.14
CA ASP A 58 22.36 -10.98 1.01
C ASP A 58 20.91 -11.36 0.71
N HIS A 59 20.39 -12.32 1.47
CA HIS A 59 19.00 -12.77 1.42
C HIS A 59 18.13 -12.17 2.53
N GLN A 60 18.66 -11.24 3.32
CA GLN A 60 17.92 -10.64 4.45
C GLN A 60 17.43 -9.23 4.12
N SER A 61 18.21 -8.47 3.36
CA SER A 61 17.83 -7.13 2.93
C SER A 61 16.78 -7.18 1.82
N SER A 62 15.88 -6.21 1.82
CA SER A 62 14.89 -6.02 0.76
C SER A 62 15.00 -4.59 0.25
N LEU A 63 15.12 -4.43 -1.06
CA LEU A 63 15.05 -3.13 -1.69
C LEU A 63 13.61 -2.75 -1.97
N ASN A 64 13.27 -1.51 -1.64
CA ASN A 64 12.04 -0.91 -2.11
C ASN A 64 12.10 -0.71 -3.63
N VAL A 65 11.05 -1.16 -4.32
CA VAL A 65 10.89 -1.03 -5.77
C VAL A 65 9.69 -0.12 -6.04
N PRO A 66 9.90 1.20 -6.22
CA PRO A 66 8.82 2.14 -6.52
C PRO A 66 8.10 1.76 -7.82
N TRP A 67 6.81 2.11 -7.92
CA TRP A 67 5.95 1.64 -9.01
C TRP A 67 6.40 2.08 -10.40
N VAL A 68 7.05 3.25 -10.49
CA VAL A 68 7.69 3.76 -11.72
C VAL A 68 8.76 2.79 -12.20
N THR A 69 9.64 2.37 -11.29
CA THR A 69 10.69 1.39 -11.56
C THR A 69 10.11 0.02 -11.89
N GLU A 70 9.10 -0.42 -11.14
CA GLU A 70 8.43 -1.71 -11.34
C GLU A 70 7.74 -1.79 -12.71
N LEU A 71 6.96 -0.77 -13.10
CA LEU A 71 6.28 -0.74 -14.39
C LEU A 71 7.27 -0.77 -15.55
N TYR A 72 8.34 0.03 -15.46
CA TYR A 72 9.39 0.01 -16.48
C TYR A 72 10.07 -1.36 -16.56
N ALA A 73 10.44 -1.95 -15.41
CA ALA A 73 11.06 -3.28 -15.38
C ALA A 73 10.16 -4.38 -15.97
N ASN A 74 8.83 -4.24 -15.87
CA ASN A 74 7.88 -5.20 -16.43
C ASN A 74 7.58 -4.97 -17.91
N PHE A 75 7.47 -3.72 -18.35
CA PHE A 75 6.83 -3.37 -19.62
C PHE A 75 7.52 -2.23 -20.40
N GLY A 76 8.67 -1.74 -19.94
CA GLY A 76 9.40 -0.62 -20.53
C GLY A 76 8.64 0.70 -20.46
N PHE A 77 9.01 1.66 -21.32
CA PHE A 77 8.39 2.98 -21.36
C PHE A 77 6.89 2.94 -21.68
N THR A 78 6.46 2.05 -22.58
CA THR A 78 5.04 1.93 -22.96
C THR A 78 4.19 1.58 -21.75
N GLY A 79 4.57 0.55 -20.98
CA GLY A 79 3.81 0.18 -19.79
C GLY A 79 4.02 1.15 -18.62
N LEU A 80 5.14 1.86 -18.56
CA LEU A 80 5.31 2.96 -17.60
C LEU A 80 4.28 4.06 -17.81
N PHE A 81 4.19 4.62 -19.03
CA PHE A 81 3.25 5.70 -19.31
C PHE A 81 1.80 5.24 -19.20
N LEU A 82 1.47 4.08 -19.77
CA LEU A 82 0.12 3.53 -19.67
C LEU A 82 -0.25 3.20 -18.23
N GLY A 83 0.65 2.53 -17.49
CA GLY A 83 0.43 2.13 -16.10
C GLY A 83 0.27 3.31 -15.17
N MET A 84 1.08 4.37 -15.32
CA MET A 84 0.94 5.59 -14.51
C MET A 84 -0.34 6.36 -14.84
N THR A 85 -0.76 6.37 -16.10
CA THR A 85 -2.05 6.96 -16.51
C THR A 85 -3.21 6.19 -15.87
N LEU A 86 -3.19 4.86 -15.94
CA LEU A 86 -4.19 4.00 -15.32
C LEU A 86 -4.20 4.15 -13.80
N PHE A 87 -3.03 4.27 -13.17
CA PHE A 87 -2.93 4.51 -11.74
C PHE A 87 -3.54 5.86 -11.35
N GLY A 88 -3.22 6.94 -12.06
CA GLY A 88 -3.80 8.26 -11.80
C GLY A 88 -5.32 8.25 -11.95
N ALA A 89 -5.84 7.62 -13.02
CA ALA A 89 -7.28 7.45 -13.22
C ALA A 89 -7.91 6.61 -12.09
N GLY A 90 -7.27 5.50 -11.71
CA GLY A 90 -7.71 4.63 -10.62
C GLY A 90 -7.74 5.35 -9.27
N MET A 91 -6.73 6.16 -8.97
CA MET A 91 -6.69 7.00 -7.76
C MET A 91 -7.78 8.05 -7.74
N ALA A 92 -8.05 8.70 -8.88
CA ALA A 92 -9.15 9.66 -8.99
C ALA A 92 -10.50 8.98 -8.72
N MET A 93 -10.74 7.82 -9.32
CA MET A 93 -11.95 7.03 -9.08
C MET A 93 -12.05 6.56 -7.63
N PHE A 94 -10.97 6.06 -7.05
CA PHE A 94 -10.95 5.53 -5.69
C PHE A 94 -11.12 6.64 -4.64
N SER A 95 -10.53 7.81 -4.87
CA SER A 95 -10.73 8.99 -4.04
C SER A 95 -12.19 9.45 -4.05
N GLN A 96 -12.83 9.53 -5.23
CA GLN A 96 -14.24 9.87 -5.35
C GLN A 96 -15.14 8.81 -4.69
N PHE A 97 -14.78 7.53 -4.80
CA PHE A 97 -15.51 6.45 -4.15
C PHE A 97 -15.47 6.56 -2.62
N LEU A 98 -14.28 6.72 -2.03
CA LEU A 98 -14.13 6.81 -0.57
C LEU A 98 -14.80 8.06 0.00
N THR A 99 -14.61 9.21 -0.63
CA THR A 99 -15.23 10.48 -0.20
C THR A 99 -16.73 10.53 -0.47
N GLY A 100 -17.22 9.76 -1.45
CA GLY A 100 -18.64 9.61 -1.74
C GLY A 100 -19.39 8.67 -0.80
N MET A 101 -18.68 7.71 -0.17
CA MET A 101 -19.27 6.69 0.70
C MET A 101 -19.80 7.26 2.02
N ASP A 102 -19.05 8.19 2.63
CA ASP A 102 -19.41 8.82 3.89
C ASP A 102 -18.87 10.24 3.94
N ARG A 103 -19.78 11.22 4.00
CA ARG A 103 -19.46 12.66 4.03
C ARG A 103 -19.27 13.22 5.44
N THR A 104 -19.24 12.37 6.46
CA THR A 104 -18.92 12.77 7.83
C THR A 104 -17.42 13.06 7.99
N GLU A 105 -17.06 13.68 9.11
CA GLU A 105 -15.66 13.90 9.50
C GLU A 105 -14.90 12.58 9.64
N ILE A 106 -15.57 11.54 10.16
CA ILE A 106 -15.00 10.19 10.31
C ILE A 106 -14.74 9.55 8.93
N GLY A 107 -15.73 9.62 8.02
CA GLY A 107 -15.57 9.13 6.65
C GLY A 107 -14.40 9.82 5.92
N SER A 108 -14.25 11.13 6.12
CA SER A 108 -13.14 11.90 5.58
C SER A 108 -11.79 11.48 6.18
N ALA A 109 -11.72 11.26 7.49
CA ALA A 109 -10.52 10.76 8.16
C ALA A 109 -10.11 9.37 7.65
N VAL A 110 -11.08 8.47 7.45
CA VAL A 110 -10.86 7.14 6.86
C VAL A 110 -10.34 7.26 5.42
N ALA A 111 -10.95 8.11 4.60
CA ALA A 111 -10.51 8.34 3.24
C ALA A 111 -9.07 8.83 3.19
N ILE A 112 -8.69 9.78 4.04
CA ILE A 112 -7.31 10.28 4.16
C ILE A 112 -6.36 9.16 4.59
N ALA A 113 -6.73 8.38 5.61
CA ALA A 113 -5.91 7.29 6.12
C ALA A 113 -5.60 6.21 5.06
N VAL A 114 -6.52 5.99 4.12
CA VAL A 114 -6.34 5.04 3.01
C VAL A 114 -5.59 5.67 1.82
N LEU A 115 -5.90 6.92 1.46
CA LEU A 115 -5.36 7.57 0.25
C LEU A 115 -3.94 8.10 0.42
N VAL A 116 -3.55 8.58 1.61
CA VAL A 116 -2.21 9.15 1.84
C VAL A 116 -1.11 8.11 1.60
N PRO A 117 -1.15 6.89 2.16
CA PRO A 117 -0.14 5.88 1.88
C PRO A 117 -0.02 5.53 0.39
N LEU A 118 -1.14 5.51 -0.35
CA LEU A 118 -1.14 5.21 -1.79
C LEU A 118 -0.57 6.35 -2.64
N SER A 119 -0.54 7.58 -2.11
CA SER A 119 0.01 8.73 -2.82
C SER A 119 1.54 8.76 -2.83
N PHE A 120 2.17 8.03 -1.91
CA PHE A 120 3.62 7.89 -1.80
C PHE A 120 4.02 6.43 -2.03
N PRO A 121 4.16 5.99 -3.29
CA PRO A 121 4.48 4.61 -3.63
C PRO A 121 5.94 4.27 -3.31
N GLU A 122 6.25 4.14 -2.04
CA GLU A 122 7.60 3.85 -1.53
C GLU A 122 7.97 2.38 -1.63
N SER A 123 7.00 1.48 -1.81
CA SER A 123 7.22 0.04 -1.94
C SER A 123 6.60 -0.51 -3.22
N ASN A 124 6.73 -1.81 -3.46
CA ASN A 124 6.18 -2.45 -4.66
C ASN A 124 4.65 -2.46 -4.67
N PHE A 125 4.09 -2.46 -5.87
CA PHE A 125 2.66 -2.34 -6.11
C PHE A 125 1.86 -3.45 -5.42
N SER A 126 2.33 -4.70 -5.51
CA SER A 126 1.64 -5.85 -4.92
C SER A 126 1.49 -5.77 -3.40
N LEU A 127 2.48 -5.20 -2.71
CA LEU A 127 2.47 -5.04 -1.26
C LEU A 127 1.50 -3.93 -0.84
N MET A 128 1.62 -2.76 -1.49
CA MET A 128 0.81 -1.59 -1.13
C MET A 128 -0.67 -1.83 -1.44
N VAL A 129 -1.00 -2.31 -2.65
CA VAL A 129 -2.39 -2.58 -3.03
C VAL A 129 -2.95 -3.81 -2.31
N GLY A 130 -2.12 -4.83 -2.11
CA GLY A 130 -2.52 -6.06 -1.41
C GLY A 130 -2.93 -5.84 0.05
N SER A 131 -2.48 -4.77 0.69
CA SER A 131 -2.82 -4.43 2.08
C SER A 131 -4.09 -3.59 2.24
N ILE A 132 -4.63 -3.02 1.15
CA ILE A 132 -5.83 -2.17 1.19
C ILE A 132 -7.04 -2.95 1.72
N LEU A 133 -7.31 -4.15 1.20
CA LEU A 133 -8.49 -4.92 1.62
C LEU A 133 -8.43 -5.31 3.11
N PRO A 134 -7.32 -5.87 3.64
CA PRO A 134 -7.16 -6.06 5.08
C PRO A 134 -7.36 -4.77 5.89
N LEU A 135 -6.80 -3.64 5.44
CA LEU A 135 -6.96 -2.35 6.11
C LEU A 135 -8.44 -1.93 6.18
N LEU A 136 -9.17 -2.03 5.07
CA LEU A 136 -10.59 -1.70 5.02
C LEU A 136 -11.43 -2.59 5.94
N ILE A 137 -11.12 -3.89 6.00
CA ILE A 137 -11.78 -4.82 6.92
C ILE A 137 -11.47 -4.45 8.38
N CYS A 138 -10.21 -4.17 8.71
CA CYS A 138 -9.80 -3.76 10.05
C CYS A 138 -10.49 -2.46 10.49
N LEU A 139 -10.54 -1.44 9.61
CA LEU A 139 -11.24 -0.19 9.88
C LEU A 139 -12.74 -0.42 10.07
N TRP A 140 -13.37 -1.24 9.23
CA TRP A 140 -14.78 -1.59 9.37
C TRP A 140 -15.06 -2.28 10.70
N ILE A 141 -14.25 -3.28 11.10
CA ILE A 141 -14.38 -3.95 12.41
C ILE A 141 -14.18 -2.94 13.54
N TYR A 142 -13.14 -2.11 13.46
CA TYR A 142 -12.83 -1.11 14.48
C TYR A 142 -14.03 -0.18 14.72
N PHE A 143 -14.60 0.42 13.67
CA PHE A 143 -15.76 1.30 13.83
C PHE A 143 -17.01 0.55 14.28
N ARG A 144 -17.24 -0.69 13.83
CA ARG A 144 -18.38 -1.49 14.29
C ARG A 144 -18.27 -1.84 15.77
N VAL A 145 -17.09 -2.18 16.27
CA VAL A 145 -16.86 -2.51 17.69
C VAL A 145 -16.81 -1.27 18.55
N ALA A 146 -16.14 -0.20 18.11
CA ALA A 146 -16.08 1.07 18.83
C ALA A 146 -17.47 1.68 19.05
N PHE A 147 -18.38 1.53 18.09
CA PHE A 147 -19.77 1.99 18.23
C PHE A 147 -20.62 1.11 19.16
N LEU A 148 -20.19 -0.13 19.44
CA LEU A 148 -20.86 -1.05 20.37
C LEU A 148 -20.38 -0.86 21.82
N LEU A 149 -19.20 -0.29 22.04
CA LEU A 149 -18.70 0.02 23.37
C LEU A 149 -19.29 1.37 23.82
N PRO A 150 -20.06 1.42 24.91
CA PRO A 150 -20.48 2.70 25.47
C PRO A 150 -19.23 3.48 25.86
N ILE A 151 -19.07 4.68 25.29
CA ILE A 151 -18.03 5.61 25.72
C ILE A 151 -18.31 5.89 27.20
N PRO A 152 -17.43 5.54 28.14
CA PRO A 152 -17.63 5.93 29.54
C PRO A 152 -17.74 7.44 29.54
N ALA A 153 -18.88 7.96 30.01
CA ALA A 153 -19.13 9.39 30.07
C ALA A 153 -17.93 10.03 30.76
N ALA A 154 -17.28 10.99 30.09
CA ALA A 154 -16.28 11.82 30.73
C ALA A 154 -16.91 12.36 32.01
N SER A 155 -16.37 11.98 33.16
CA SER A 155 -16.82 12.48 34.44
C SER A 155 -16.80 14.00 34.34
N ALA A 156 -17.97 14.62 34.42
CA ALA A 156 -18.09 16.07 34.40
C ALA A 156 -17.11 16.65 35.44
N PRO A 157 -16.40 17.75 35.15
CA PRO A 157 -15.52 18.36 36.13
C PRO A 157 -16.37 18.69 37.35
N GLU A 158 -16.05 18.03 38.45
CA GLU A 158 -16.70 18.20 39.75
C GLU A 158 -16.55 19.67 40.15
N ASN A 159 -17.64 20.41 40.01
CA ASN A 159 -18.02 21.58 40.79
C ASN A 159 -16.81 22.43 41.23
N MET A 160 -16.33 23.32 40.35
CA MET A 160 -15.62 24.51 40.82
C MET A 160 -16.66 25.40 41.54
N SER A 161 -16.93 25.03 42.79
CA SER A 161 -17.67 25.82 43.74
C SER A 161 -16.90 27.12 43.92
N LEU A 162 -17.40 28.16 43.27
CA LEU A 162 -17.07 29.54 43.60
C LEU A 162 -17.46 29.73 45.07
N LYS A 163 -16.48 29.65 45.96
CA LYS A 163 -16.58 30.26 47.28
C LYS A 163 -16.68 31.76 47.06
N SER A 164 -17.90 32.27 46.96
CA SER A 164 -18.23 33.59 47.47
C SER A 164 -18.24 33.47 48.99
N ASP A 165 -17.23 34.03 49.65
CA ASP A 165 -17.26 34.68 50.97
C ASP A 165 -15.88 35.28 51.27
#